data_AF-A0AAD7JTS4-F1
#
_entry.id   AF-A0AAD7JTS4-F1
#
_cell.length_a   1.000
_cell.length_b   1.000
_cell.length_c   1.000
_cell.angle_alpha   90.00
_cell.angle_beta   90.00
_cell.angle_gamma   90.00
#
_symmetry.space_group_name_H-M   'P 1'
#
loop_
_entity.id
_entity.type
_entity.pdbx_description
1 polymer ?
#
loop_
_entity_poly.entity_id
_entity_poly.type
_entity_poly.pdbx_seq_one_letter_code
_entity_poly.pdbx_strand_id
1 'polypeptide(L)'
;MALPRDIPTLRAFGTGNFTRPDNVFCSTSLLSLFVKCDTDPAVHPVETDHFPIIMELDLTIASETFQPRPDFRRTLWPEFREHLLNELQQIERPDKHATVEDVETAIHQLDKAIDNTIQAVVSMSKPFPHSKRWYTKDLRQMKLASGKLERKAYHLRFEQNHPIHVEAKSAQTEY
;
A
#
# COMPACT_ATOMS: atom_id res chain seq x y z
N MET A 1 1.13 28.94 10.65
CA MET A 1 0.73 29.35 9.28
C MET A 1 1.83 28.92 8.35
N ALA A 2 1.50 28.34 7.20
CA ALA A 2 2.48 27.85 6.25
C ALA A 2 3.02 28.97 5.35
N LEU A 3 2.17 29.94 4.95
CA LEU A 3 2.60 31.11 4.17
C LEU A 3 3.38 32.09 5.07
N PRO A 4 4.68 32.31 4.82
CA PRO A 4 5.52 33.23 5.59
C PRO A 4 4.94 34.62 5.68
N ARG A 5 5.28 35.34 6.76
CA ARG A 5 4.85 36.72 6.98
C ARG A 5 5.29 37.62 5.82
N ASP A 6 4.49 38.65 5.53
CA ASP A 6 4.82 39.74 4.61
C ASP A 6 4.92 39.37 3.11
N ILE A 7 4.55 38.15 2.73
CA ILE A 7 4.35 37.78 1.32
C ILE A 7 3.02 38.37 0.81
N PRO A 8 3.03 39.18 -0.27
CA PRO A 8 1.81 39.71 -0.85
C PRO A 8 1.06 38.63 -1.64
N THR A 9 -0.25 38.57 -1.44
CA THR A 9 -1.15 37.66 -2.16
C THR A 9 -2.09 38.41 -3.09
N LEU A 10 -2.09 39.73 -3.04
CA LEU A 10 -2.92 40.59 -3.87
C LEU A 10 -2.16 41.85 -4.28
N ARG A 11 -2.43 42.34 -5.50
CA ARG A 11 -2.08 43.69 -5.96
C ARG A 11 -3.35 44.42 -6.41
N ALA A 12 -3.78 45.40 -5.62
CA ALA A 12 -5.02 46.12 -5.86
C ALA A 12 -4.96 46.89 -7.18
N PHE A 13 -5.91 46.67 -8.09
CA PHE A 13 -5.90 47.32 -9.41
C PHE A 13 -6.00 48.85 -9.36
N GLY A 14 -6.80 49.39 -8.44
CA GLY A 14 -7.03 50.83 -8.35
C GLY A 14 -5.84 51.62 -7.81
N THR A 15 -5.06 51.05 -6.89
CA THR A 15 -3.96 51.75 -6.20
C THR A 15 -2.58 51.20 -6.53
N GLY A 16 -2.50 50.00 -7.07
CA GLY A 16 -1.25 49.25 -7.29
C GLY A 16 -0.64 48.68 -6.01
N ASN A 17 -1.28 48.87 -4.84
CA ASN A 17 -0.76 48.44 -3.54
C ASN A 17 -0.74 46.93 -3.42
N PHE A 18 0.34 46.42 -2.82
CA PHE A 18 0.47 45.02 -2.45
C PHE A 18 -0.13 44.76 -1.07
N THR A 19 -1.02 43.78 -0.96
CA THR A 19 -1.65 43.38 0.30
C THR A 19 -1.67 41.86 0.43
N ARG A 20 -1.99 41.39 1.64
CA ARG A 20 -2.10 39.96 1.94
C ARG A 20 -3.44 39.66 2.64
N PRO A 21 -4.54 39.63 1.89
CA PRO A 21 -5.80 39.13 2.42
C PRO A 21 -5.78 37.61 2.64
N ASP A 22 -4.94 36.86 1.92
CA ASP A 22 -4.97 35.39 1.93
C ASP A 22 -3.95 34.78 2.89
N ASN A 23 -4.32 33.63 3.45
CA ASN A 23 -3.50 32.89 4.40
C ASN A 23 -3.58 31.40 4.15
N VAL A 24 -2.47 30.71 4.45
CA VAL A 24 -2.41 29.24 4.47
C VAL A 24 -2.24 28.78 5.91
N PHE A 25 -3.30 28.16 6.44
CA PHE A 25 -3.30 27.58 7.78
C PHE A 25 -2.98 26.08 7.70
N CYS A 26 -2.17 25.60 8.64
CA CYS A 26 -1.85 24.19 8.79
C CYS A 26 -1.65 23.88 10.27
N SER A 27 -1.82 22.61 10.65
CA SER A 27 -1.41 22.15 11.97
C SER A 27 0.12 22.22 12.11
N THR A 28 0.61 22.36 13.33
CA THR A 28 2.05 22.38 13.61
C THR A 28 2.75 21.11 13.10
N SER A 29 2.07 19.97 13.17
CA SER A 29 2.58 18.68 12.67
C SER A 29 2.78 18.62 11.16
N LEU A 30 2.00 19.40 10.39
CA LEU A 30 2.12 19.44 8.93
C LEU A 30 3.09 20.53 8.46
N LEU A 31 3.40 21.51 9.32
CA LEU A 31 4.28 22.62 8.96
C LEU A 31 5.69 22.12 8.57
N SER A 32 6.18 21.07 9.22
CA SER A 32 7.47 20.46 8.88
C SER A 32 7.51 19.78 7.52
N LEU A 33 6.35 19.49 6.91
CA LEU A 33 6.27 18.91 5.58
C LEU A 33 6.32 19.97 4.48
N PHE A 34 6.10 21.25 4.79
CA PHE A 34 6.20 22.31 3.79
C PHE A 34 7.68 22.53 3.41
N VAL A 35 8.01 22.19 2.17
CA VAL A 35 9.28 22.56 1.53
C VAL A 35 9.23 24.03 1.12
N LYS A 36 8.07 24.47 0.60
CA LYS A 36 7.82 25.85 0.17
C LYS A 36 6.36 26.22 0.35
N CYS A 37 6.09 27.45 0.74
CA CYS A 37 4.78 28.08 0.63
C CYS A 37 5.00 29.55 0.30
N ASP A 38 4.60 29.97 -0.89
CA ASP A 38 4.91 31.30 -1.41
C ASP A 38 3.88 31.74 -2.46
N THR A 39 3.93 32.97 -2.93
CA THR A 39 3.23 33.38 -4.15
C THR A 39 4.13 33.29 -5.37
N ASP A 40 3.53 33.11 -6.55
CA ASP A 40 4.25 33.19 -7.82
C ASP A 40 3.66 34.28 -8.71
N PRO A 41 4.19 35.51 -8.65
CA PRO A 41 3.73 36.61 -9.49
C PRO A 41 3.97 36.41 -10.98
N ALA A 42 4.89 35.53 -11.38
CA ALA A 42 5.19 35.30 -12.80
C ALA A 42 4.09 34.51 -13.51
N VAL A 43 3.33 33.71 -12.76
CA VAL A 43 2.17 32.96 -13.27
C VAL A 43 0.83 33.62 -12.90
N HIS A 44 0.87 34.91 -12.58
CA HIS A 44 -0.30 35.71 -12.27
C HIS A 44 -1.31 35.70 -13.44
N PRO A 45 -2.54 35.20 -13.24
CA PRO A 45 -3.55 35.14 -14.29
C PRO A 45 -3.92 36.53 -14.84
N VAL A 46 -4.40 36.55 -16.08
CA VAL A 46 -4.95 37.79 -16.67
C VAL A 46 -6.26 38.13 -15.95
N GLU A 47 -6.52 39.42 -15.71
CA GLU A 47 -7.75 39.94 -15.09
C GLU A 47 -8.02 39.57 -13.62
N THR A 48 -7.07 38.98 -12.90
CA THR A 48 -7.15 38.83 -11.43
C THR A 48 -6.22 39.81 -10.72
N ASP A 49 -6.61 40.28 -9.55
CA ASP A 49 -5.76 41.08 -8.66
C ASP A 49 -5.01 40.20 -7.65
N HIS A 50 -5.26 38.88 -7.61
CA HIS A 50 -4.64 37.94 -6.68
C HIS A 50 -3.46 37.19 -7.31
N PHE A 51 -2.39 37.01 -6.52
CA PHE A 51 -1.30 36.12 -6.86
C PHE A 51 -1.64 34.68 -6.46
N PRO A 52 -1.35 33.69 -7.32
CA PRO A 52 -1.49 32.30 -6.95
C PRO A 52 -0.50 31.95 -5.83
N ILE A 53 -1.01 31.23 -4.82
CA ILE A 53 -0.20 30.66 -3.74
C ILE A 53 0.25 29.26 -4.15
N ILE A 54 1.55 29.03 -4.18
CA ILE A 54 2.19 27.75 -4.47
C ILE A 54 2.62 27.10 -3.15
N MET A 55 2.27 25.83 -2.98
CA MET A 55 2.68 25.01 -1.85
C MET A 55 3.41 23.77 -2.36
N GLU A 56 4.57 23.48 -1.77
CA GLU A 56 5.33 22.27 -2.02
C GLU A 56 5.46 21.51 -0.70
N LEU A 57 5.03 20.25 -0.71
CA LEU A 57 5.02 19.37 0.45
C LEU A 57 5.95 18.19 0.21
N ASP A 58 6.83 17.91 1.17
CA ASP A 58 7.59 16.67 1.22
C ASP A 58 6.69 15.57 1.78
N LEU A 59 6.14 14.77 0.87
CA LEU A 59 5.35 13.58 1.20
C LEU A 59 6.16 12.30 0.98
N THR A 60 7.50 12.40 0.99
CA THR A 60 8.37 11.25 0.81
C THR A 60 8.14 10.27 1.95
N ILE A 61 7.51 9.14 1.63
CA ILE A 61 7.39 8.03 2.55
C ILE A 61 8.70 7.25 2.45
N ALA A 62 9.36 7.03 3.58
CA ALA A 62 10.50 6.13 3.65
C ALA A 62 10.06 4.75 3.12
N SER A 63 10.51 4.41 1.91
CA SER A 63 10.25 3.09 1.34
C SER A 63 11.23 2.13 1.98
N GLU A 64 10.75 1.33 2.93
CA GLU A 64 11.51 0.13 3.29
C GLU A 64 11.64 -0.75 2.05
N THR A 65 12.86 -1.18 1.75
CA THR A 65 13.10 -2.17 0.70
C THR A 65 12.39 -3.45 1.12
N PHE A 66 11.45 -3.91 0.30
CA PHE A 66 10.76 -5.17 0.55
C PHE A 66 11.79 -6.31 0.63
N GLN A 67 11.81 -7.01 1.76
CA GLN A 67 12.61 -8.22 1.95
C GLN A 67 11.76 -9.44 1.56
N PRO A 68 12.06 -10.12 0.44
CA PRO A 68 11.34 -11.31 0.04
C PRO A 68 11.43 -12.39 1.12
N ARG A 69 10.31 -13.04 1.38
CA ARG A 69 10.19 -14.17 2.32
C ARG A 69 9.57 -15.38 1.62
N PRO A 70 9.90 -16.61 1.99
CA PRO A 70 9.27 -17.80 1.41
C PRO A 70 7.74 -17.75 1.55
N ASP A 71 7.01 -17.93 0.45
CA ASP A 71 5.54 -17.90 0.42
C ASP A 71 4.94 -19.30 0.59
N PHE A 72 4.95 -19.78 1.83
CA PHE A 72 4.35 -21.07 2.20
C PHE A 72 2.84 -21.14 1.91
N ARG A 73 2.14 -20.00 1.84
CA ARG A 73 0.69 -19.97 1.58
C ARG A 73 0.37 -20.32 0.13
N ARG A 74 1.26 -19.96 -0.80
CA ARG A 74 1.08 -20.19 -2.24
C ARG A 74 1.87 -21.38 -2.76
N THR A 75 2.56 -22.10 -1.88
CA THR A 75 3.33 -23.29 -2.21
C THR A 75 2.42 -24.43 -2.67
N LEU A 76 2.82 -25.13 -3.72
CA LEU A 76 2.18 -26.37 -4.16
C LEU A 76 2.64 -27.51 -3.25
N TRP A 77 1.87 -27.76 -2.19
CA TRP A 77 2.19 -28.78 -1.18
C TRP A 77 2.40 -30.20 -1.70
N PRO A 78 1.72 -30.69 -2.77
CA PRO A 78 2.03 -31.99 -3.34
C PRO A 78 3.47 -32.09 -3.88
N GLU A 79 3.91 -31.09 -4.64
CA GLU A 79 5.27 -30.99 -5.18
C GLU A 79 6.31 -30.85 -4.06
N PHE A 80 6.01 -30.02 -3.05
CA PHE A 80 6.87 -29.87 -1.88
C PHE A 80 7.09 -31.21 -1.16
N ARG A 81 6.02 -31.99 -0.98
CA ARG A 81 6.10 -33.31 -0.33
C ARG A 81 6.89 -34.30 -1.15
N GLU A 82 6.70 -34.33 -2.46
CA GLU A 82 7.45 -35.21 -3.36
C GLU A 82 8.94 -34.90 -3.31
N HIS A 83 9.31 -33.61 -3.41
CA HIS A 83 10.70 -33.19 -3.35
C HIS A 83 11.32 -33.45 -1.98
N LEU A 84 10.59 -33.20 -0.88
CA LEU A 84 11.06 -33.51 0.47
C LEU A 84 11.29 -35.01 0.66
N LEU A 85 10.37 -35.86 0.18
CA LEU A 85 10.53 -37.31 0.27
C LEU A 85 11.79 -37.78 -0.47
N ASN A 86 12.08 -37.21 -1.64
CA ASN A 86 13.28 -37.53 -2.40
C ASN A 86 14.56 -37.13 -1.65
N GLU A 87 14.61 -35.92 -1.07
CA GLU A 87 15.74 -35.46 -0.24
C GLU A 87 15.92 -36.37 0.99
N LEU A 88 14.83 -36.68 1.69
CA LEU A 88 14.84 -37.51 2.90
C LEU A 88 15.20 -38.98 2.64
N GLN A 89 15.04 -39.48 1.42
CA GLN A 89 15.48 -40.83 1.02
C GLN A 89 17.01 -40.93 0.89
N GLN A 90 17.70 -39.81 0.68
CA GLN A 90 19.17 -39.77 0.59
C GLN A 90 19.85 -39.73 1.97
N ILE A 91 19.07 -39.55 3.05
CA ILE A 91 19.58 -39.50 4.42
C ILE A 91 19.59 -40.91 5.00
N GLU A 92 20.74 -41.33 5.54
CA GLU A 92 20.85 -42.58 6.28
C GLU A 92 20.04 -42.52 7.57
N ARG A 93 19.29 -43.59 7.85
CA ARG A 93 18.45 -43.70 9.06
C ARG A 93 18.86 -44.92 9.88
N PRO A 94 19.94 -44.81 10.66
CA PRO A 94 20.34 -45.89 11.53
C PRO A 94 19.32 -46.05 12.67
N ASP A 95 19.06 -47.29 13.08
CA ASP A 95 18.14 -47.59 14.19
C ASP A 95 18.64 -47.08 15.56
N LYS A 96 19.95 -46.84 15.67
CA LYS A 96 20.61 -46.32 16.87
C LYS A 96 21.74 -45.38 16.50
N HIS A 97 21.83 -44.27 17.21
CA HIS A 97 22.99 -43.39 17.19
C HIS A 97 23.94 -43.80 18.32
N ALA A 98 25.24 -43.90 18.03
CA ALA A 98 26.23 -44.37 19.00
C ALA A 98 26.76 -43.22 19.86
N THR A 99 26.78 -42.01 19.30
CA THR A 99 27.33 -40.81 19.93
C THR A 99 26.35 -39.63 19.84
N VAL A 100 26.62 -38.58 20.62
CA VAL A 100 25.83 -37.33 20.54
C VAL A 100 26.08 -36.65 19.20
N GLU A 101 27.31 -36.73 18.70
CA GLU A 101 27.75 -36.20 17.41
C GLU A 101 26.99 -36.85 16.24
N ASP A 102 26.69 -38.16 16.33
CA ASP A 102 25.86 -38.86 15.34
C ASP A 102 24.43 -38.31 15.31
N VAL A 103 23.89 -37.93 16.47
CA VAL A 103 22.54 -37.33 16.59
C VAL A 103 22.54 -35.91 16.00
N GLU A 104 23.54 -35.09 16.35
CA GLU A 104 23.67 -33.73 15.80
C GLU A 104 23.83 -33.75 14.27
N THR A 105 24.61 -34.71 13.76
CA THR A 105 24.78 -34.90 12.32
C THR A 105 23.46 -35.26 11.64
N ALA A 106 22.66 -36.15 12.23
CA ALA A 106 21.35 -36.51 11.70
C ALA A 106 20.36 -35.33 11.72
N ILE A 107 20.36 -34.51 12.77
CA ILE A 107 19.56 -33.27 12.84
C ILE A 107 19.97 -32.30 11.74
N HIS A 108 21.28 -32.07 11.56
CA HIS A 108 21.77 -31.19 10.50
C HIS A 108 21.41 -31.69 9.10
N GLN A 109 21.43 -33.00 8.87
CA GLN A 109 21.01 -33.59 7.59
C GLN A 109 19.51 -33.37 7.35
N LEU A 110 18.69 -33.50 8.39
CA LEU A 110 17.25 -33.25 8.31
C LEU A 110 16.94 -31.78 8.00
N ASP A 111 17.55 -30.85 8.75
CA ASP A 111 17.38 -29.41 8.54
C ASP A 111 17.80 -29.03 7.12
N LYS A 112 18.93 -29.57 6.65
CA LYS A 112 19.43 -29.33 5.29
C LYS A 112 18.46 -29.83 4.23
N ALA A 113 17.86 -31.01 4.39
CA ALA A 113 16.86 -31.51 3.44
C ALA A 113 15.60 -30.64 3.40
N ILE A 114 15.16 -30.14 4.56
CA ILE A 114 14.04 -29.20 4.64
C ILE A 114 14.39 -27.89 3.94
N ASP A 115 15.55 -27.31 4.23
CA ASP A 115 16.01 -26.06 3.63
C ASP A 115 16.20 -26.17 2.11
N ASN A 116 16.80 -27.26 1.63
CA ASN A 116 16.92 -27.55 0.20
C ASN A 116 15.55 -27.60 -0.47
N THR A 117 14.59 -28.28 0.15
CA THR A 117 13.22 -28.38 -0.38
C THR A 117 12.54 -27.01 -0.41
N ILE A 118 12.71 -26.21 0.64
CA ILE A 118 12.19 -24.84 0.70
C ILE A 118 12.77 -24.00 -0.44
N GLN A 119 14.09 -24.06 -0.66
CA GLN A 119 14.74 -23.30 -1.72
C GLN A 119 14.32 -23.75 -3.12
N ALA A 120 14.09 -25.05 -3.32
CA ALA A 120 13.70 -25.61 -4.62
C ALA A 120 12.24 -25.30 -4.98
N VAL A 121 11.31 -25.43 -4.03
CA VAL A 121 9.86 -25.45 -4.32
C VAL A 121 9.13 -24.20 -3.84
N VAL A 122 9.57 -23.57 -2.75
CA VAL A 122 8.86 -22.42 -2.18
C VAL A 122 9.29 -21.14 -2.87
N SER A 123 8.38 -20.60 -3.70
CA SER A 123 8.63 -19.30 -4.33
C SER A 123 8.78 -18.19 -3.28
N MET A 124 9.72 -17.29 -3.50
CA MET A 124 9.84 -16.07 -2.70
C MET A 124 8.67 -15.13 -2.97
N SER A 125 8.15 -14.52 -1.92
CA SER A 125 7.12 -13.49 -2.03
C SER A 125 7.63 -12.32 -2.86
N LYS A 126 6.73 -11.72 -3.64
CA LYS A 126 7.03 -10.59 -4.52
C LYS A 126 6.54 -9.30 -3.87
N PRO A 127 7.25 -8.17 -4.06
CA PRO A 127 6.72 -6.87 -3.65
C PRO A 127 5.43 -6.63 -4.43
N PHE A 128 4.32 -6.46 -3.71
CA PHE A 128 3.04 -6.14 -4.32
C PHE A 128 2.63 -4.74 -3.83
N PRO A 129 2.55 -3.73 -4.71
CA PRO A 129 2.24 -2.35 -4.34
C PRO A 129 0.93 -2.19 -3.56
N HIS A 130 0.02 -3.17 -3.69
CA HIS A 130 -1.26 -3.20 -3.00
C HIS A 130 -1.35 -4.29 -1.92
N SER A 131 -0.23 -4.86 -1.42
CA SER A 131 -0.24 -5.80 -0.29
C SER A 131 -0.48 -5.08 1.03
N LYS A 132 -1.43 -4.15 1.05
CA LYS A 132 -1.99 -3.69 2.32
C LYS A 132 -2.50 -4.95 3.04
N ARG A 133 -2.00 -5.18 4.25
CA ARG A 133 -2.27 -6.38 5.08
C ARG A 133 -3.75 -6.68 5.29
N TRP A 134 -4.62 -5.72 5.01
CA TRP A 134 -6.07 -5.82 5.11
C TRP A 134 -6.77 -6.13 3.78
N TYR A 135 -6.08 -6.33 2.65
CA TYR A 135 -6.74 -6.62 1.37
C TYR A 135 -6.67 -8.13 1.05
N THR A 136 -7.64 -8.89 1.53
CA THR A 136 -7.77 -10.33 1.25
C THR A 136 -8.40 -10.57 -0.13
N LYS A 137 -8.31 -11.80 -0.65
CA LYS A 137 -9.03 -12.19 -1.87
C LYS A 137 -10.55 -12.01 -1.69
N ASP A 138 -11.05 -12.22 -0.48
CA ASP A 138 -12.45 -12.07 -0.14
C ASP A 138 -12.88 -10.60 -0.23
N LEU A 139 -12.07 -9.68 0.33
CA LEU A 139 -12.33 -8.24 0.20
C LEU A 139 -12.22 -7.74 -1.25
N ARG A 140 -11.38 -8.37 -2.07
CA ARG A 140 -11.38 -8.12 -3.52
C ARG A 140 -12.68 -8.56 -4.17
N GLN A 141 -13.21 -9.73 -3.81
CA GLN A 141 -14.51 -10.20 -4.33
C GLN A 141 -15.66 -9.31 -3.86
N MET A 142 -15.68 -8.92 -2.58
CA MET A 142 -16.68 -8.01 -2.02
C MET A 142 -16.65 -6.64 -2.72
N LYS A 143 -15.47 -6.07 -2.94
CA LYS A 143 -15.33 -4.82 -3.70
C LYS A 143 -15.88 -4.92 -5.13
N LEU A 144 -15.59 -6.03 -5.82
CA LEU A 144 -16.08 -6.24 -7.19
C LEU A 144 -17.61 -6.43 -7.23
N ALA A 145 -18.17 -7.14 -6.25
CA ALA A 145 -19.61 -7.34 -6.10
C ALA A 145 -20.33 -6.01 -5.80
N SER A 146 -19.83 -5.24 -4.83
CA SER A 146 -20.34 -3.91 -4.48
C SER A 146 -20.31 -2.96 -5.68
N GLY A 147 -19.17 -2.86 -6.38
CA GLY A 147 -19.06 -2.03 -7.58
C GLY A 147 -19.97 -2.47 -8.75
N LYS A 148 -20.34 -3.75 -8.84
CA LYS A 148 -21.32 -4.24 -9.82
C LYS A 148 -22.74 -3.78 -9.47
N LEU A 149 -23.10 -3.80 -8.18
CA LEU A 149 -24.40 -3.32 -7.70
C LEU A 149 -24.52 -1.79 -7.85
N GLU A 150 -23.47 -1.04 -7.53
CA GLU A 150 -23.43 0.42 -7.72
C GLU A 150 -23.63 0.83 -9.18
N ARG A 151 -22.98 0.15 -10.15
CA ARG A 151 -23.20 0.43 -11.58
C ARG A 151 -24.65 0.20 -11.99
N LYS A 152 -25.27 -0.88 -11.51
CA LYS A 152 -26.68 -1.16 -11.81
C LYS A 152 -27.62 -0.14 -11.16
N ALA A 153 -27.35 0.25 -9.91
CA ALA A 153 -28.07 1.32 -9.23
C ALA A 153 -27.96 2.65 -10.01
N TYR A 154 -26.77 2.99 -10.50
CA TYR A 154 -26.56 4.17 -11.34
C TYR A 154 -27.35 4.14 -12.66
N HIS A 155 -27.44 2.97 -13.31
CA HIS A 155 -28.26 2.80 -14.52
C HIS A 155 -29.75 3.00 -14.22
N LEU A 156 -30.23 2.50 -13.08
CA LEU A 156 -31.62 2.60 -12.62
C LEU A 156 -31.88 3.83 -11.73
N ARG A 157 -31.03 4.87 -11.83
CA ARG A 157 -31.13 6.07 -10.97
C ARG A 157 -32.45 6.84 -11.09
N PHE A 158 -33.17 6.67 -12.18
CA PHE A 158 -34.49 7.29 -12.39
C PHE A 158 -35.64 6.48 -11.78
N GLU A 159 -35.40 5.23 -11.40
CA GLU A 159 -36.33 4.36 -10.69
C GLU A 159 -35.98 4.34 -9.19
N GLN A 160 -36.38 5.40 -8.47
CA GLN A 160 -35.95 5.63 -7.08
C GLN A 160 -36.34 4.51 -6.10
N ASN A 161 -37.43 3.78 -6.37
CA ASN A 161 -37.94 2.72 -5.49
C ASN A 161 -37.40 1.32 -5.85
N HIS A 162 -36.47 1.22 -6.79
CA HIS A 162 -35.92 -0.08 -7.18
C HIS A 162 -35.05 -0.66 -6.03
N PRO A 163 -35.24 -1.93 -5.62
CA PRO A 163 -34.57 -2.53 -4.44
C PRO A 163 -33.03 -2.52 -4.53
N ILE A 164 -32.51 -2.47 -5.75
CA ILE A 164 -31.07 -2.42 -6.04
C ILE A 164 -30.33 -1.25 -5.37
N HIS A 165 -31.02 -0.14 -5.08
CA HIS A 165 -30.42 1.01 -4.38
C HIS A 165 -30.12 0.67 -2.91
N VAL A 166 -31.01 -0.11 -2.29
CA VAL A 166 -30.83 -0.62 -0.92
C VAL A 166 -29.73 -1.70 -0.92
N GLU A 167 -29.76 -2.62 -1.87
CA GLU A 167 -28.75 -3.68 -2.02
C GLU A 167 -27.34 -3.11 -2.23
N ALA A 168 -27.19 -2.10 -3.10
CA ALA A 168 -25.92 -1.43 -3.34
C ALA A 168 -25.39 -0.74 -2.09
N LYS A 169 -26.26 -0.05 -1.34
CA LYS A 169 -25.90 0.63 -0.09
C LYS A 169 -25.47 -0.37 1.01
N SER A 170 -26.18 -1.47 1.15
CA SER A 170 -25.81 -2.55 2.09
C SER A 170 -24.47 -3.17 1.72
N ALA A 171 -24.26 -3.50 0.45
CA ALA A 171 -22.99 -4.06 -0.03
C ALA A 171 -21.80 -3.09 0.10
N GLN A 172 -22.04 -1.78 0.07
CA GLN A 172 -21.03 -0.75 0.35
C GLN A 172 -20.72 -0.62 1.84
N THR A 173 -21.68 -0.95 2.71
CA THR A 173 -21.50 -0.90 4.18
C THR A 173 -20.82 -2.18 4.70
N GLU A 174 -21.04 -3.30 4.01
CA GLU A 174 -20.47 -4.61 4.35
C GLU A 174 -19.01 -4.78 3.86
N TYR A 175 -18.60 -4.03 2.82
CA TYR A 175 -17.20 -3.92 2.37
C TYR A 175 -16.41 -2.92 3.21
#